data_AF-D2MMH1-F1
#
_entry.id   AF-D2MMH1-F1
#
_cell.length_a   1.000
_cell.length_b   1.000
_cell.length_c   1.000
_cell.angle_alpha   90.00
_cell.angle_beta   90.00
_cell.angle_gamma   90.00
#
_symmetry.space_group_name_H-M   'P 1'
#
loop_
_entity.id
_entity.type
_entity.pdbx_description
1 polymer ?
#
loop_
_entity_poly.entity_id
_entity_poly.type
_entity_poly.pdbx_seq_one_letter_code
_entity_poly.pdbx_strand_id
1 'polypeptide(L)'
;MSIKLWGIVAAAAVGAVVVAKKVLDKKSEAEEEEVELIEVGNPQESDEVLELKTVYPFLPANFLEETLANENSYAERFMSGEEVRIVHQVAYDSQESAEDFKDILASSGYTVSEEETLAYRVERKFVYEEGAIASDIFNVANQVIALGGNYHETFVEKA
;
A
#
# COMPACT_ATOMS: atom_id res chain seq x y z
N MET A 1 4.49 -41.68 14.89
CA MET A 1 4.55 -40.95 13.60
C MET A 1 3.29 -40.12 13.54
N SER A 2 3.41 -38.80 13.79
CA SER A 2 2.27 -37.88 13.82
C SER A 2 2.64 -36.67 12.99
N ILE A 3 2.10 -36.60 11.78
CA ILE A 3 2.22 -35.47 10.87
C ILE A 3 0.96 -34.63 11.08
N LYS A 4 1.11 -33.43 11.65
CA LYS A 4 0.09 -32.39 11.64
C LYS A 4 0.35 -31.50 10.43
N LEU A 5 -0.42 -31.70 9.35
CA LEU A 5 -0.45 -30.78 8.21
C LEU A 5 -1.54 -29.73 8.50
N TRP A 6 -1.14 -28.47 8.58
CA TRP A 6 -2.05 -27.33 8.63
C TRP A 6 -2.68 -27.15 7.24
N GLY A 7 -4.00 -27.03 7.21
CA GLY A 7 -4.76 -26.84 5.98
C GLY A 7 -4.69 -25.39 5.50
N ILE A 8 -4.31 -25.23 4.23
CA ILE A 8 -4.68 -24.09 3.37
C ILE A 8 -5.79 -24.61 2.46
N VAL A 9 -6.88 -23.86 2.25
CA VAL A 9 -7.47 -23.52 0.93
C VAL A 9 -8.58 -22.47 1.15
N ALA A 10 -8.43 -21.35 0.45
CA ALA A 10 -9.38 -20.26 0.33
C ALA A 10 -10.67 -20.69 -0.38
N ALA A 11 -11.81 -20.12 0.02
CA ALA A 11 -13.01 -20.07 -0.80
C ALA A 11 -13.57 -18.64 -0.77
N ALA A 12 -13.17 -17.84 -1.75
CA ALA A 12 -13.86 -16.60 -2.07
C ALA A 12 -15.24 -16.95 -2.64
N ALA A 13 -16.27 -16.81 -1.83
CA ALA A 13 -17.65 -16.87 -2.30
C ALA A 13 -18.03 -15.50 -2.88
N VAL A 14 -17.77 -15.27 -4.17
CA VAL A 14 -18.39 -14.15 -4.89
C VAL A 14 -19.81 -14.58 -5.22
N GLY A 15 -20.77 -14.07 -4.45
CA GLY A 15 -22.18 -14.31 -4.67
C GLY A 15 -22.66 -13.65 -5.96
N ALA A 16 -23.14 -14.44 -6.92
CA ALA A 16 -23.90 -13.92 -8.05
C ALA A 16 -25.32 -13.58 -7.59
N VAL A 17 -25.70 -12.30 -7.61
CA VAL A 17 -27.09 -11.88 -7.39
C VAL A 17 -27.82 -11.90 -8.73
N VAL A 18 -28.60 -12.96 -8.97
CA VAL A 18 -29.50 -13.06 -10.13
C VAL A 18 -30.78 -12.28 -9.81
N VAL A 19 -30.90 -11.04 -10.28
CA VAL A 19 -32.19 -10.34 -10.28
C VAL A 19 -32.94 -10.71 -11.55
N ALA A 20 -33.68 -11.81 -11.52
CA ALA A 20 -34.61 -12.18 -12.58
C ALA A 20 -35.83 -11.25 -12.55
N LYS A 21 -35.83 -10.18 -13.35
CA LYS A 21 -37.05 -9.43 -13.64
C LYS A 21 -37.92 -10.25 -14.59
N LYS A 22 -38.98 -10.81 -14.00
CA LYS A 22 -40.02 -11.61 -14.65
C LYS A 22 -40.90 -10.73 -15.53
N VAL A 23 -40.80 -10.88 -16.85
CA VAL A 23 -41.88 -10.57 -17.80
C VAL A 23 -41.96 -11.73 -18.79
N LEU A 24 -42.98 -12.58 -18.62
CA LEU A 24 -43.45 -13.49 -19.68
C LEU A 24 -44.12 -12.62 -20.75
N ASP A 25 -43.79 -12.80 -22.04
CA ASP A 25 -44.43 -13.79 -22.91
C ASP A 25 -43.93 -13.67 -24.37
N LYS A 26 -43.93 -14.82 -25.07
CA LYS A 26 -43.90 -15.03 -26.53
C LYS A 26 -42.64 -14.73 -27.39
N LYS A 27 -41.98 -15.86 -27.71
CA LYS A 27 -41.83 -16.45 -29.07
C LYS A 27 -40.91 -15.75 -30.09
N SER A 28 -39.96 -16.56 -30.57
CA SER A 28 -39.36 -16.60 -31.92
C SER A 28 -37.98 -15.97 -32.09
N GLU A 29 -37.08 -16.84 -32.56
CA GLU A 29 -36.01 -16.61 -33.53
C GLU A 29 -34.76 -15.81 -33.13
N ALA A 30 -33.68 -16.60 -32.97
CA ALA A 30 -32.31 -16.35 -33.44
C ALA A 30 -32.00 -14.96 -33.99
N GLU A 31 -31.38 -14.14 -33.16
CA GLU A 31 -30.35 -13.20 -33.59
C GLU A 31 -29.19 -13.36 -32.61
N GLU A 32 -27.99 -13.60 -33.13
CA GLU A 32 -26.74 -13.54 -32.38
C GLU A 32 -26.56 -12.08 -31.95
N GLU A 33 -27.12 -11.72 -30.79
CA GLU A 33 -26.82 -10.47 -30.13
C GLU A 33 -25.32 -10.48 -29.81
N GLU A 34 -24.58 -9.71 -30.59
CA GLU A 34 -23.19 -9.35 -30.33
C GLU A 34 -23.17 -8.70 -28.93
N VAL A 35 -22.79 -9.52 -27.94
CA VAL A 35 -22.64 -9.08 -26.57
C VAL A 35 -21.44 -8.12 -26.58
N GLU A 36 -21.71 -6.82 -26.70
CA GLU A 36 -20.74 -5.81 -26.29
C GLU A 36 -20.50 -6.05 -24.81
N LEU A 37 -19.38 -6.74 -24.53
CA LEU A 37 -18.78 -6.81 -23.22
C LEU A 37 -18.45 -5.35 -22.85
N ILE A 38 -19.36 -4.70 -22.14
CA ILE A 38 -19.01 -3.50 -21.40
C ILE A 38 -18.00 -4.00 -20.37
N GLU A 39 -16.71 -3.80 -20.64
CA GLU A 39 -15.68 -3.90 -19.62
C GLU A 39 -16.16 -2.99 -18.48
N VAL A 40 -16.64 -3.60 -17.40
CA VAL A 40 -16.88 -2.90 -16.15
C VAL A 40 -15.49 -2.43 -15.77
N GLY A 41 -15.18 -1.18 -16.12
CA GLY A 41 -13.88 -0.58 -15.95
C GLY A 41 -13.41 -0.92 -14.55
N ASN A 42 -12.20 -1.46 -14.44
CA ASN A 42 -11.49 -1.50 -13.19
C ASN A 42 -11.73 -0.15 -12.48
N PRO A 43 -12.03 -0.11 -11.17
CA PRO A 43 -12.14 1.15 -10.46
C PRO A 43 -10.95 2.02 -10.89
N GLN A 44 -11.25 3.11 -11.57
CA GLN A 44 -10.24 3.87 -12.26
C GLN A 44 -9.39 4.53 -11.17
N GLU A 45 -8.15 4.05 -11.02
CA GLU A 45 -7.16 4.66 -10.13
C GLU A 45 -7.11 6.17 -10.43
N SER A 46 -7.00 7.01 -9.39
CA SER A 46 -6.91 8.46 -9.60
C SER A 46 -5.66 8.81 -10.41
N ASP A 47 -5.73 9.92 -11.15
CA ASP A 47 -4.59 10.42 -11.94
C ASP A 47 -3.33 10.59 -11.06
N GLU A 48 -3.52 11.03 -9.80
CA GLU A 48 -2.45 11.17 -8.81
C GLU A 48 -1.81 9.82 -8.44
N VAL A 49 -2.61 8.76 -8.24
CA VAL A 49 -2.09 7.41 -7.97
C VAL A 49 -1.33 6.87 -9.18
N LEU A 50 -1.82 7.13 -10.40
CA LEU A 50 -1.15 6.73 -11.63
C LEU A 50 0.22 7.42 -11.78
N GLU A 51 0.31 8.72 -11.47
CA GLU A 51 1.57 9.46 -11.44
C GLU A 51 2.52 8.90 -10.38
N LEU A 52 2.03 8.66 -9.16
CA LEU A 52 2.84 8.10 -8.08
C LEU A 52 3.40 6.72 -8.41
N LYS A 53 2.66 5.86 -9.13
CA LYS A 53 3.17 4.55 -9.58
C LYS A 53 4.33 4.64 -10.55
N THR A 54 4.53 5.78 -11.23
CA THR A 54 5.72 5.99 -12.07
C THR A 54 6.98 6.25 -11.24
N VAL A 55 6.84 6.82 -10.04
CA VAL A 55 7.93 7.16 -9.11
C VAL A 55 8.15 6.04 -8.09
N TYR A 56 7.06 5.43 -7.62
CA TYR A 56 7.02 4.39 -6.59
C TYR A 56 6.40 3.10 -7.13
N PRO A 57 7.09 2.42 -8.07
CA PRO A 57 6.52 1.30 -8.83
C PRO A 57 6.26 0.04 -7.99
N PHE A 58 6.83 -0.04 -6.77
CA PHE A 58 6.67 -1.20 -5.89
C PHE A 58 5.51 -1.02 -4.90
N LEU A 59 4.91 0.17 -4.82
CA LEU A 59 3.81 0.42 -3.90
C LEU A 59 2.48 -0.05 -4.49
N PRO A 60 1.65 -0.78 -3.72
CA PRO A 60 0.32 -1.15 -4.17
C PRO A 60 -0.61 0.08 -4.16
N ALA A 61 -1.55 0.14 -5.10
CA ALA A 61 -2.40 1.31 -5.30
C ALA A 61 -3.21 1.70 -4.05
N ASN A 62 -3.74 0.71 -3.32
CA ASN A 62 -4.49 0.96 -2.09
C ASN A 62 -3.63 1.64 -1.01
N PHE A 63 -2.34 1.32 -0.93
CA PHE A 63 -1.43 1.97 0.01
C PHE A 63 -1.20 3.44 -0.37
N LEU A 64 -1.07 3.74 -1.67
CA LEU A 64 -0.95 5.11 -2.17
C LEU A 64 -2.22 5.92 -1.84
N GLU A 65 -3.40 5.35 -2.16
CA GLU A 65 -4.70 5.99 -1.88
C GLU A 65 -4.91 6.26 -0.39
N GLU A 66 -4.65 5.27 0.47
CA GLU A 66 -4.81 5.42 1.92
C GLU A 66 -3.85 6.46 2.49
N THR A 67 -2.60 6.49 2.03
CA THR A 67 -1.60 7.47 2.50
C THR A 67 -1.97 8.89 2.06
N LEU A 68 -2.41 9.07 0.81
CA LEU A 68 -2.90 10.36 0.30
C LEU A 68 -4.17 10.81 1.04
N ALA A 69 -5.10 9.90 1.32
CA ALA A 69 -6.31 10.23 2.08
C ALA A 69 -5.98 10.74 3.50
N ASN A 70 -4.89 10.23 4.09
CA ASN A 70 -4.42 10.64 5.41
C ASN A 70 -3.64 11.97 5.41
N GLU A 71 -3.26 12.51 4.26
CA GLU A 71 -2.57 13.80 4.10
C GLU A 71 -3.27 14.94 4.86
N ASN A 72 -4.59 15.04 4.69
CA ASN A 72 -5.41 16.04 5.36
C ASN A 72 -5.32 15.94 6.89
N SER A 73 -5.22 14.73 7.42
CA SER A 73 -5.08 14.52 8.87
C SER A 73 -3.76 15.04 9.42
N TYR A 74 -2.69 15.05 8.60
CA TYR A 74 -1.41 15.62 9.00
C TYR A 74 -1.45 17.14 8.95
N ALA A 75 -2.09 17.73 7.93
CA ALA A 75 -2.27 19.18 7.81
C ALA A 75 -3.08 19.77 8.98
N GLU A 76 -3.99 19.00 9.58
CA GLU A 76 -4.72 19.42 10.79
C GLU A 76 -3.86 19.31 12.07
N ARG A 77 -2.85 18.45 12.10
CA ARG A 77 -2.04 18.15 13.28
C ARG A 77 -0.74 18.96 13.36
N PHE A 78 -0.20 19.35 12.22
CA PHE A 78 1.11 19.99 12.10
C PHE A 78 1.00 21.25 11.26
N MET A 79 1.67 22.32 11.71
CA MET A 79 1.80 23.56 10.94
C MET A 79 3.10 23.55 10.16
N SER A 80 3.07 24.08 8.93
CA SER A 80 4.30 24.21 8.14
C SER A 80 5.36 24.97 8.92
N GLY A 81 6.60 24.46 8.91
CA GLY A 81 7.70 24.98 9.72
C GLY A 81 7.89 24.30 11.08
N GLU A 82 6.97 23.44 11.53
CA GLU A 82 7.16 22.65 12.75
C GLU A 82 8.13 21.49 12.54
N GLU A 83 8.96 21.19 13.54
CA GLU A 83 9.80 19.98 13.50
C GLU A 83 8.95 18.75 13.84
N VAL A 84 8.98 17.75 12.95
CA VAL A 84 8.27 16.48 13.11
C VAL A 84 9.25 15.33 13.14
N ARG A 85 8.90 14.29 13.90
CA ARG A 85 9.57 12.99 13.89
C ARG A 85 8.65 11.98 13.24
N ILE A 86 9.16 11.29 12.23
CA ILE A 86 8.53 10.13 11.62
C ILE A 86 9.29 8.86 12.01
N VAL A 87 8.53 7.81 12.27
CA VAL A 87 9.02 6.49 12.67
C VAL A 87 8.34 5.44 11.80
N HIS A 88 9.12 4.60 11.15
CA HIS A 88 8.65 3.49 10.33
C HIS A 88 9.04 2.17 10.97
N GLN A 89 8.13 1.20 10.95
CA GLN A 89 8.41 -0.18 11.34
C GLN A 89 8.47 -1.08 10.11
N VAL A 90 9.59 -1.78 9.97
CA VAL A 90 9.88 -2.62 8.80
C VAL A 90 10.49 -3.94 9.24
N ALA A 91 10.27 -5.00 8.47
CA ALA A 91 10.89 -6.29 8.71
C ALA A 91 11.39 -6.93 7.41
N TYR A 92 12.41 -7.78 7.53
CA TYR A 92 12.99 -8.52 6.41
C TYR A 92 13.05 -10.00 6.74
N ASP A 93 12.93 -10.83 5.69
CA ASP A 93 13.14 -12.28 5.81
C ASP A 93 14.60 -12.68 5.49
N SER A 94 15.42 -11.74 5.03
CA SER A 94 16.82 -11.94 4.65
C SER A 94 17.74 -10.91 5.29
N GLN A 95 18.86 -11.38 5.84
CA GLN A 95 19.93 -10.51 6.36
C GLN A 95 20.55 -9.64 5.27
N GLU A 96 20.69 -10.17 4.05
CA GLU A 96 21.25 -9.46 2.90
C GLU A 96 20.39 -8.23 2.55
N SER A 97 19.08 -8.43 2.36
CA SER A 97 18.12 -7.34 2.10
C SER A 97 18.11 -6.29 3.23
N ALA A 98 18.20 -6.75 4.48
CA ALA A 98 18.25 -5.85 5.64
C ALA A 98 19.53 -5.00 5.66
N GLU A 99 20.67 -5.57 5.28
CA GLU A 99 21.95 -4.86 5.18
C GLU A 99 21.93 -3.83 4.04
N ASP A 100 21.46 -4.22 2.86
CA ASP A 100 21.29 -3.30 1.72
C ASP A 100 20.40 -2.11 2.09
N PHE A 101 19.31 -2.35 2.80
CA PHE A 101 18.42 -1.30 3.27
C PHE A 101 19.10 -0.32 4.24
N LYS A 102 19.85 -0.85 5.21
CA LYS A 102 20.60 -0.02 6.17
C LYS A 102 21.64 0.84 5.47
N ASP A 103 22.32 0.30 4.46
CA ASP A 103 23.32 1.03 3.68
C ASP A 103 22.71 2.20 2.89
N ILE A 104 21.52 2.00 2.30
CA ILE A 104 20.78 3.08 1.63
C ILE A 104 20.42 4.19 2.63
N LEU A 105 19.88 3.83 3.79
CA LEU A 105 19.42 4.77 4.80
C LEU A 105 20.55 5.57 5.47
N ALA A 106 21.74 4.98 5.62
CA ALA A 106 22.91 5.64 6.23
C ALA A 106 23.29 6.96 5.54
N SER A 107 22.97 7.08 4.24
CA SER A 107 23.24 8.29 3.46
C SER A 107 22.13 9.34 3.50
N SER A 108 20.97 9.00 4.04
CA SER A 108 19.71 9.76 3.87
C SER A 108 19.19 10.40 5.17
N GLY A 109 20.01 10.42 6.22
CA GLY A 109 19.68 11.11 7.48
C GLY A 109 18.69 10.37 8.38
N TYR A 110 18.46 9.08 8.12
CA TYR A 110 17.66 8.21 8.97
C TYR A 110 18.52 7.60 10.08
N THR A 111 17.90 7.38 11.24
CA THR A 111 18.44 6.55 12.30
C THR A 111 17.75 5.20 12.26
N VAL A 112 18.51 4.12 12.23
CA VAL A 112 17.98 2.76 12.22
C VAL A 112 18.32 2.09 13.55
N SER A 113 17.31 1.51 14.18
CA SER A 113 17.44 0.70 15.40
C SER A 113 16.79 -0.65 15.18
N GLU A 114 17.45 -1.73 15.61
CA GLU A 114 16.90 -3.08 15.56
C GLU A 114 15.98 -3.30 16.77
N GLU A 115 14.73 -3.68 16.52
CA GLU A 115 13.75 -4.01 17.58
C GLU A 115 13.76 -5.51 17.87
N GLU A 116 13.76 -6.32 16.81
CA GLU A 116 13.88 -7.78 16.85
C GLU A 116 14.77 -8.24 15.70
N THR A 117 15.12 -9.53 15.64
CA THR A 117 15.94 -10.09 14.56
C THR A 117 15.30 -9.78 13.20
N LEU A 118 16.00 -9.00 12.38
CA LEU A 118 15.55 -8.51 11.06
C LEU A 118 14.32 -7.59 11.09
N ALA A 119 13.93 -7.07 12.25
CA ALA A 119 12.89 -6.06 12.40
C ALA A 119 13.51 -4.74 12.88
N TYR A 120 13.21 -3.66 12.17
CA TYR A 120 13.87 -2.38 12.36
C TYR A 120 12.86 -1.25 12.54
N ARG A 121 13.21 -0.36 13.46
CA ARG A 121 12.61 0.95 13.64
C ARG A 121 13.50 1.99 12.98
N VAL A 122 12.94 2.64 11.96
CA VAL A 122 13.61 3.65 11.13
C VAL A 122 13.03 5.01 11.46
N GLU A 123 13.86 5.96 11.82
CA GLU A 123 13.42 7.26 12.33
C GLU A 123 14.07 8.40 11.56
N ARG A 124 13.30 9.47 11.30
CA ARG A 124 13.82 10.72 10.74
C ARG A 124 13.13 11.92 11.39
N LYS A 125 13.90 13.00 11.54
CA LYS A 125 13.38 14.32 11.91
C LYS A 125 13.52 15.28 10.74
N PHE A 126 12.49 16.09 10.51
CA PHE A 126 12.50 17.11 9.46
C PHE A 126 11.51 18.23 9.78
N VAL A 127 11.64 19.34 9.05
CA VAL A 127 10.69 20.46 9.13
C VAL A 127 9.50 20.15 8.25
N TYR A 128 8.29 20.18 8.82
CA TYR A 128 7.06 19.84 8.13
C TYR A 128 6.73 20.85 7.03
N GLU A 129 6.44 20.31 5.86
CA GLU A 129 5.85 20.97 4.70
C GLU A 129 4.72 20.07 4.17
N GLU A 130 3.76 20.66 3.46
CA GLU A 130 2.67 19.90 2.82
C GLU A 130 3.25 18.84 1.87
N GLY A 131 2.73 17.60 1.90
CA GLY A 131 3.29 16.49 1.12
C GLY A 131 4.50 15.81 1.76
N ALA A 132 5.19 16.42 2.72
CA ALA A 132 6.48 15.91 3.19
C ALA A 132 6.36 14.57 3.93
N ILE A 133 5.29 14.38 4.73
CA ILE A 133 5.05 13.13 5.45
C ILE A 133 4.70 12.00 4.48
N ALA A 134 3.74 12.21 3.58
CA ALA A 134 3.35 11.20 2.60
C ALA A 134 4.51 10.81 1.68
N SER A 135 5.28 11.81 1.23
CA SER A 135 6.50 11.59 0.44
C SER A 135 7.53 10.74 1.20
N ASP A 136 7.77 11.02 2.49
CA ASP A 136 8.70 10.23 3.30
C ASP A 136 8.23 8.77 3.46
N ILE A 137 6.94 8.57 3.72
CA ILE A 137 6.30 7.24 3.77
C ILE A 137 6.50 6.49 2.45
N PHE A 138 6.22 7.13 1.31
CA PHE A 138 6.38 6.49 0.00
C PHE A 138 7.82 6.12 -0.29
N ASN A 139 8.76 7.02 0.01
CA ASN A 139 10.18 6.76 -0.20
C ASN A 139 10.66 5.54 0.60
N VAL A 140 10.33 5.47 1.88
CA VAL A 140 10.75 4.36 2.75
C VAL A 140 10.03 3.07 2.36
N ALA A 141 8.71 3.08 2.24
CA ALA A 141 7.93 1.89 1.91
C ALA A 141 8.33 1.31 0.54
N ASN A 142 8.57 2.16 -0.47
CA ASN A 142 8.95 1.70 -1.79
C ASN A 142 10.32 1.00 -1.76
N GLN A 143 11.29 1.54 -1.02
CA GLN A 143 12.60 0.90 -0.86
C GLN A 143 12.51 -0.44 -0.12
N VAL A 144 11.72 -0.49 0.95
CA VAL A 144 11.49 -1.72 1.73
C VAL A 144 10.92 -2.81 0.85
N ILE A 145 9.84 -2.52 0.12
CA ILE A 145 9.18 -3.49 -0.75
C ILE A 145 10.08 -3.88 -1.93
N ALA A 146 10.84 -2.93 -2.50
CA ALA A 146 11.79 -3.20 -3.58
C ALA A 146 12.88 -4.21 -3.18
N LEU A 147 13.30 -4.20 -1.92
CA LEU A 147 14.29 -5.12 -1.35
C LEU A 147 13.68 -6.42 -0.81
N GLY A 148 12.37 -6.63 -0.97
CA GLY A 148 11.66 -7.82 -0.48
C GLY A 148 11.37 -7.79 1.02
N GLY A 149 11.36 -6.60 1.62
CA GLY A 149 10.94 -6.39 3.00
C GLY A 149 9.43 -6.17 3.14
N ASN A 150 8.97 -6.13 4.38
CA ASN A 150 7.60 -5.87 4.78
C ASN A 150 7.55 -4.51 5.49
N TYR A 151 6.68 -3.63 5.01
CA TYR A 151 6.40 -2.35 5.65
C TYR A 151 5.14 -2.49 6.52
N HIS A 152 5.24 -2.20 7.81
CA HIS A 152 4.17 -2.47 8.77
C HIS A 152 3.36 -1.22 9.12
N GLU A 153 3.98 -0.31 9.87
CA GLU A 153 3.30 0.84 10.45
C GLU A 153 4.17 2.09 10.41
N THR A 154 3.51 3.24 10.51
CA THR A 154 4.15 4.56 10.58
C THR A 154 3.55 5.38 11.70
N PHE A 155 4.42 6.04 12.46
CA PHE A 155 4.03 6.98 13.50
C PHE A 155 4.62 8.35 13.21
N VAL A 156 3.80 9.38 13.38
CA VAL A 156 4.23 10.77 13.20
C VAL A 156 3.86 11.58 14.43
N GLU A 157 4.83 12.30 14.97
CA GLU A 157 4.70 13.12 16.18
C GLU A 157 5.54 14.41 16.09
N LYS A 158 5.25 15.37 16.97
CA LYS A 158 6.07 16.58 17.09
C LYS A 158 7.42 16.21 17.73
N ALA A 159 8.50 16.76 17.17
CA ALA A 159 9.88 16.37 17.51
C ALA A 159 10.44 17.02 18.78
#